data_AF-S5T4A3-F1
#
_entry.id   AF-S5T4A3-F1
#
_cell.length_a   1.000
_cell.length_b   1.000
_cell.length_c   1.000
_cell.angle_alpha   90.00
_cell.angle_beta   90.00
_cell.angle_gamma   90.00
#
_symmetry.space_group_name_H-M   'P 1'
#
loop_
_entity.id
_entity.type
_entity.pdbx_description
1 polymer ?
#
loop_
_entity_poly.entity_id
_entity_poly.type
_entity_poly.pdbx_seq_one_letter_code
_entity_poly.pdbx_strand_id
1 'polypeptide(L)'
;MKTLEELMAPVKQLTELNRMKMEKAVEAGYAKAKEYKVLTEKRVEAARGIKDAASCNEFMMEQIGYASSSMEKMLLDSKAFLTEAISYNNDVMKLLQSTEARKSIESDLKAS
;
A
#
# COMPACT_ATOMS: atom_id res chain seq x y z
N MET A 1 -30.50 13.71 22.91
CA MET A 1 -29.43 12.72 23.19
C MET A 1 -29.23 11.94 21.91
N LYS A 2 -28.00 11.80 21.42
CA LYS A 2 -27.72 10.94 20.27
C LYS A 2 -28.10 9.49 20.57
N THR A 3 -28.56 8.77 19.56
CA THR A 3 -28.79 7.33 19.67
C THR A 3 -27.46 6.58 19.74
N LEU A 4 -27.47 5.36 20.29
CA LEU A 4 -26.30 4.48 20.26
C LEU A 4 -25.78 4.30 18.82
N GLU A 5 -26.68 4.25 17.85
CA GLU A 5 -26.36 4.08 16.44
C GLU A 5 -25.61 5.29 15.85
N GLU A 6 -25.99 6.51 16.26
CA GLU A 6 -25.29 7.75 15.90
C GLU A 6 -23.91 7.86 16.56
N LEU A 7 -23.77 7.31 17.78
CA LEU A 7 -22.48 7.24 18.49
C LEU A 7 -21.54 6.18 17.89
N MET A 8 -22.09 5.10 17.32
CA MET A 8 -21.32 4.01 16.71
C MET A 8 -20.94 4.25 15.23
N ALA A 9 -21.57 5.20 14.53
CA ALA A 9 -21.29 5.47 13.13
C ALA A 9 -19.80 5.73 12.80
N PRO A 10 -19.04 6.51 13.59
CA PRO A 10 -17.61 6.73 13.37
C PRO A 10 -16.77 5.45 13.54
N VAL A 11 -17.15 4.58 14.46
CA VAL A 11 -16.50 3.28 14.68
C VAL A 11 -16.72 2.39 13.46
N LYS A 12 -17.94 2.32 12.93
CA LYS A 12 -18.25 1.58 11.69
C LYS A 12 -17.43 2.11 10.50
N GLN A 13 -17.33 3.42 10.35
CA GLN A 13 -16.54 4.05 9.28
C GLN A 13 -15.03 3.75 9.41
N LEU A 14 -14.48 3.77 10.63
CA LEU A 14 -13.09 3.40 10.87
C LEU A 14 -12.82 1.92 10.56
N THR A 15 -13.70 1.01 11.01
CA THR A 15 -13.57 -0.42 10.72
C THR A 15 -13.57 -0.69 9.21
N GLU A 16 -14.46 0.00 8.47
CA GLU A 16 -14.53 -0.12 7.02
C GLU A 16 -13.29 0.45 6.32
N LEU A 17 -12.80 1.61 6.78
CA LEU A 17 -11.55 2.18 6.28
C LEU A 17 -10.37 1.20 6.46
N ASN A 18 -10.27 0.57 7.63
CA ASN A 18 -9.23 -0.42 7.91
C ASN A 18 -9.34 -1.65 7.01
N ARG A 19 -10.56 -2.16 6.81
CA ARG A 19 -10.84 -3.28 5.89
C ARG A 19 -10.34 -2.97 4.48
N MET A 20 -10.73 -1.82 3.94
CA MET A 20 -10.33 -1.41 2.58
C MET A 20 -8.80 -1.26 2.44
N LYS A 21 -8.12 -0.70 3.45
CA LYS A 21 -6.65 -0.55 3.40
C LYS A 21 -5.93 -1.90 3.46
N MET A 22 -6.44 -2.84 4.26
CA MET A 22 -5.89 -4.20 4.32
C MET A 22 -6.08 -4.97 3.01
N GLU A 23 -7.27 -4.89 2.40
CA GLU A 23 -7.54 -5.53 1.10
C GLU A 23 -6.61 -5.00 0.02
N LYS A 24 -6.45 -3.67 -0.06
CA LYS A 24 -5.52 -3.04 -0.98
C LYS A 24 -4.07 -3.49 -0.78
N ALA A 25 -3.64 -3.63 0.48
CA ALA A 25 -2.29 -4.12 0.79
C ALA A 25 -2.07 -5.58 0.33
N VAL A 26 -3.09 -6.44 0.51
CA VAL A 26 -3.06 -7.83 0.04
C VAL A 26 -2.98 -7.90 -1.49
N GLU A 27 -3.80 -7.12 -2.19
CA GLU A 27 -3.79 -7.06 -3.66
C GLU A 27 -2.43 -6.60 -4.20
N ALA A 28 -1.87 -5.54 -3.61
CA ALA A 28 -0.54 -5.04 -3.97
C ALA A 28 0.55 -6.11 -3.74
N GLY A 29 0.50 -6.84 -2.62
CA GLY A 29 1.42 -7.93 -2.34
C GLY A 29 1.32 -9.07 -3.36
N TYR A 30 0.10 -9.46 -3.71
CA TYR A 30 -0.15 -10.52 -4.70
C TYR A 30 0.31 -10.13 -6.11
N ALA A 31 0.09 -8.88 -6.53
CA ALA A 31 0.58 -8.36 -7.79
C ALA A 31 2.11 -8.43 -7.88
N LYS A 32 2.81 -7.98 -6.83
CA LYS A 32 4.28 -8.06 -6.76
C LYS A 32 4.81 -9.50 -6.83
N ALA A 33 4.15 -10.44 -6.15
CA ALA A 33 4.53 -11.84 -6.19
C ALA A 33 4.43 -12.42 -7.62
N LYS A 34 3.38 -12.06 -8.38
CA LYS A 34 3.24 -12.47 -9.78
C LYS A 34 4.35 -11.91 -10.67
N GLU A 35 4.69 -10.64 -10.51
CA GLU A 35 5.77 -10.01 -11.28
C GLU A 35 7.12 -10.69 -10.99
N TYR A 36 7.40 -11.02 -9.72
CA TYR A 36 8.63 -11.73 -9.35
C TYR A 36 8.70 -13.13 -9.96
N LYS A 37 7.57 -13.85 -10.00
CA LYS A 37 7.47 -15.15 -10.67
C LYS A 37 7.83 -15.04 -12.15
N VAL A 38 7.21 -14.11 -12.88
CA VAL A 38 7.48 -13.90 -14.32
C VAL A 38 8.94 -13.52 -14.56
N LEU A 39 9.51 -12.64 -13.74
CA LEU A 39 10.92 -12.27 -13.83
C LEU A 39 11.83 -13.48 -13.61
N THR A 40 11.52 -14.31 -12.62
CA THR A 40 12.29 -15.52 -12.31
C THR A 40 12.26 -16.51 -13.48
N GLU A 41 11.09 -16.75 -14.06
CA GLU A 41 10.93 -17.62 -15.23
C GLU A 41 11.79 -17.13 -16.41
N LYS A 42 11.74 -15.82 -16.72
CA LYS A 42 12.60 -15.22 -17.76
C LYS A 42 14.09 -15.41 -17.50
N ARG A 43 14.53 -15.27 -16.24
CA ARG A 43 15.94 -15.46 -15.86
C ARG A 43 16.37 -16.92 -16.03
N VAL A 44 15.50 -17.87 -15.69
CA VAL A 44 15.77 -19.31 -15.90
C VAL A 44 15.88 -19.61 -17.40
N GLU A 45 15.01 -19.05 -18.23
CA GLU A 45 15.06 -19.23 -19.68
C GLU A 45 16.34 -18.62 -20.28
N ALA A 46 16.69 -17.39 -19.90
CA ALA A 46 17.92 -16.73 -20.37
C ALA A 46 19.17 -17.53 -19.97
N ALA A 47 19.22 -18.09 -18.76
CA ALA A 47 20.34 -18.90 -18.31
C ALA A 47 20.50 -20.20 -19.14
N ARG A 48 19.41 -20.80 -19.63
CA ARG A 48 19.47 -21.98 -20.52
C ARG A 48 20.04 -21.64 -21.90
N GLY A 49 20.03 -20.36 -22.29
CA GLY A 49 20.56 -19.88 -23.56
C GLY A 49 22.08 -19.71 -23.60
N ILE A 50 22.76 -19.84 -22.45
CA ILE A 50 24.22 -19.66 -22.35
C ILE A 50 24.94 -20.84 -23.01
N LYS A 51 25.83 -20.54 -23.95
CA LYS A 51 26.57 -21.55 -24.75
C LYS A 51 28.08 -21.33 -24.73
N ASP A 52 28.52 -20.14 -24.38
CA ASP A 52 29.92 -19.72 -24.42
C ASP A 52 30.16 -18.53 -23.48
N ALA A 53 31.41 -18.08 -23.40
CA ALA A 53 31.80 -16.97 -22.54
C ALA A 53 31.13 -15.64 -22.92
N ALA A 54 30.83 -15.42 -24.21
CA ALA A 54 30.19 -14.20 -24.68
C ALA A 54 28.73 -14.13 -24.20
N SER A 55 27.95 -15.19 -24.45
CA SER A 55 26.56 -15.31 -23.98
C SER A 55 26.44 -15.33 -22.45
N CYS A 56 27.45 -15.84 -21.74
CA CYS A 56 27.52 -15.73 -20.28
C CYS A 56 27.70 -14.27 -19.82
N ASN A 57 28.60 -13.52 -20.47
CA ASN A 57 28.81 -12.10 -20.15
C ASN A 57 27.57 -11.25 -20.45
N GLU A 58 26.89 -11.50 -21.57
CA GLU A 58 25.61 -10.85 -21.90
C GLU A 58 24.55 -11.13 -20.83
N PHE A 59 24.37 -12.40 -20.45
CA PHE A 59 23.45 -12.79 -19.38
C PHE A 59 23.75 -12.02 -18.08
N MET A 60 25.02 -11.92 -17.69
CA MET A 60 25.43 -11.20 -16.48
C MET A 60 25.13 -9.71 -16.56
N MET A 61 25.34 -9.07 -17.71
CA MET A 61 24.98 -7.66 -17.91
C MET A 61 23.46 -7.45 -17.81
N GLU A 62 22.65 -8.35 -18.35
CA GLU A 62 21.21 -8.32 -18.15
C GLU A 62 20.85 -8.46 -16.67
N GLN A 63 21.51 -9.35 -15.91
CA GLN A 63 21.26 -9.50 -14.47
C GLN A 63 21.54 -8.21 -13.69
N ILE A 64 22.59 -7.46 -14.08
CA ILE A 64 22.91 -6.15 -13.49
C ILE A 64 21.81 -5.13 -13.83
N GLY A 65 21.32 -5.10 -15.08
CA GLY A 65 20.20 -4.25 -15.48
C GLY A 65 18.92 -4.55 -14.68
N TYR A 66 18.62 -5.82 -14.44
CA TYR A 66 17.50 -6.23 -13.60
C TYR A 66 17.67 -5.81 -12.14
N ALA A 67 18.89 -5.90 -11.58
CA ALA A 67 19.16 -5.44 -10.22
C ALA A 67 18.93 -3.93 -10.06
N SER A 68 19.43 -3.13 -11.02
CA SER A 68 19.25 -1.68 -11.02
C SER A 68 17.77 -1.27 -11.14
N SER A 69 17.04 -1.86 -12.07
CA SER A 69 15.59 -1.58 -12.23
C SER A 69 14.77 -2.06 -11.03
N SER A 70 15.15 -3.15 -10.37
CA SER A 70 14.50 -3.61 -9.14
C SER A 70 14.69 -2.63 -7.99
N MET A 71 15.87 -2.00 -7.86
CA MET A 71 16.11 -0.96 -6.86
C MET A 71 15.28 0.30 -7.13
N GLU A 72 15.20 0.74 -8.39
CA GLU A 72 14.36 1.88 -8.78
C GLU A 72 12.88 1.62 -8.45
N LYS A 73 12.38 0.43 -8.78
CA LYS A 73 11.03 0.02 -8.43
C LYS A 73 10.79 0.00 -6.93
N MET A 74 11.73 -0.51 -6.14
CA MET A 74 11.62 -0.51 -4.67
C MET A 74 11.50 0.92 -4.13
N LEU A 75 12.26 1.88 -4.68
CA LEU A 75 12.19 3.29 -4.29
C LEU A 75 10.81 3.90 -4.60
N LEU A 76 10.28 3.65 -5.80
CA LEU A 76 8.96 4.13 -6.21
C LEU A 76 7.85 3.52 -5.34
N ASP A 77 7.91 2.21 -5.10
CA ASP A 77 6.97 1.50 -4.25
C ASP A 77 7.00 2.03 -2.81
N SER A 78 8.18 2.35 -2.29
CA SER A 78 8.35 2.90 -0.94
C SER A 78 7.73 4.30 -0.82
N LYS A 79 7.89 5.13 -1.85
CA LYS A 79 7.24 6.44 -1.91
C LYS A 79 5.72 6.31 -1.94
N ALA A 80 5.19 5.43 -2.80
CA ALA A 80 3.75 5.17 -2.89
C ALA A 80 3.18 4.69 -1.55
N PHE A 81 3.87 3.77 -0.87
CA PHE A 81 3.50 3.28 0.45
C PHE A 81 3.44 4.41 1.49
N LEU A 82 4.47 5.27 1.57
CA LEU A 82 4.50 6.40 2.49
C LEU A 82 3.36 7.39 2.22
N THR A 83 3.09 7.70 0.96
CA THR A 83 1.95 8.55 0.57
C THR A 83 0.62 7.96 1.01
N GLU A 84 0.42 6.66 0.83
CA GLU A 84 -0.80 5.98 1.27
C GLU A 84 -0.96 5.97 2.79
N ALA A 85 0.13 5.76 3.54
CA ALA A 85 0.13 5.81 5.00
C ALA A 85 -0.24 7.20 5.52
N ILE A 86 0.31 8.26 4.92
CA ILE A 86 -0.05 9.65 5.25
C ILE A 86 -1.52 9.91 4.95
N SER A 87 -2.02 9.49 3.79
CA SER A 87 -3.44 9.64 3.44
C SER A 87 -4.35 8.92 4.43
N TYR A 88 -4.03 7.67 4.79
CA TYR A 88 -4.80 6.92 5.78
C TYR A 88 -4.81 7.63 7.13
N ASN A 89 -3.67 8.11 7.63
CA ASN A 89 -3.60 8.85 8.88
C ASN A 89 -4.45 10.12 8.84
N ASN A 90 -4.43 10.86 7.72
CA ASN A 90 -5.28 12.03 7.54
C ASN A 90 -6.78 11.67 7.57
N ASP A 91 -7.17 10.56 6.96
CA ASP A 91 -8.56 10.09 6.95
C ASP A 91 -9.01 9.67 8.37
N VAL A 92 -8.16 8.97 9.11
CA VAL A 92 -8.41 8.63 10.53
C VAL A 92 -8.53 9.90 11.38
N MET A 93 -7.62 10.86 11.23
CA MET A 93 -7.68 12.12 11.99
C MET A 93 -8.95 12.92 11.69
N LYS A 94 -9.39 12.98 10.42
CA LYS A 94 -10.68 13.60 10.05
C LYS A 94 -11.86 12.89 10.69
N LEU A 95 -11.87 11.56 10.69
CA LEU A 95 -12.91 10.77 11.38
C LEU A 95 -12.93 11.12 12.88
N LEU A 96 -11.78 11.12 13.55
CA LEU A 96 -11.66 11.44 14.98
C LEU A 96 -12.05 12.89 15.31
N GLN A 97 -11.65 13.85 14.47
CA GLN A 97 -12.05 15.25 14.61
C GLN A 97 -13.54 15.45 14.38
N SER A 98 -14.16 14.71 13.45
CA SER A 98 -15.62 14.76 13.26
C SER A 98 -16.40 14.24 14.47
N THR A 99 -15.82 13.32 15.25
CA THR A 99 -16.36 12.86 16.53
C THR A 99 -16.16 13.86 17.68
N GLU A 100 -14.99 14.48 17.78
CA GLU A 100 -14.66 15.46 18.83
C GLU A 100 -15.35 16.82 18.59
N ALA A 101 -15.39 17.32 17.35
CA ALA A 101 -16.13 18.53 16.98
C ALA A 101 -17.64 18.37 17.21
N ARG A 102 -18.18 17.15 17.08
CA ARG A 102 -19.56 16.82 17.45
C ARG A 102 -19.82 16.88 18.95
N LYS A 103 -18.82 16.67 19.82
CA LYS A 103 -18.96 16.81 21.27
C LYS A 103 -19.01 18.29 21.69
N SER A 104 -18.20 19.16 21.09
CA SER A 104 -18.20 20.59 21.43
C SER A 104 -19.49 21.29 20.95
N ILE A 105 -19.99 20.96 19.75
CA ILE A 105 -21.26 21.53 19.26
C ILE A 105 -22.45 21.07 20.13
N GLU A 106 -22.44 19.84 20.66
CA GLU A 106 -23.49 19.37 21.58
C GLU A 106 -23.40 19.96 22.99
N SER A 107 -22.21 20.34 23.47
CA SER A 107 -22.09 21.06 24.76
C SER A 107 -22.62 22.48 24.64
N ASP A 108 -22.32 23.16 23.52
CA ASP A 108 -22.71 24.56 23.31
C ASP A 108 -24.23 24.69 23.07
N LEU A 109 -24.86 23.70 22.42
CA LEU A 109 -26.31 23.62 22.23
C LEU A 109 -27.10 23.23 23.49
N LYS A 110 -26.46 22.65 24.51
CA LYS A 110 -27.09 22.32 25.81
C LYS A 110 -26.87 23.39 26.88
N ALA A 111 -25.94 24.32 26.65
CA ALA A 111 -25.63 25.45 27.52
C ALA A 111 -26.38 26.74 27.12
N SER A 112 -27.13 26.71 26.01
CA SER A 112 -28.04 27.78 25.54
C SER A 112 -29.49 27.39 25.76
#